data_AF-A0A956J2T6-F1
#
_entry.id   AF-A0A956J2T6-F1
#
_cell.length_a   1.000
_cell.length_b   1.000
_cell.length_c   1.000
_cell.angle_alpha   90.00
_cell.angle_beta   90.00
_cell.angle_gamma   90.00
#
_symmetry.space_group_name_H-M   'P 1'
#
loop_
_entity.id
_entity.type
_entity.pdbx_description
1 polymer ?
#
loop_
_entity_poly.entity_id
_entity_poly.type
_entity_poly.pdbx_seq_one_letter_code
_entity_poly.pdbx_strand_id
1 'polypeptide(L)'
;MYQDHFKMTRQPFCEHAAAESLWIDQRMKEATARLTYLVEQATLGLITGPSGVGKSALLKHFFHHLPQRCEAVYCHLTQLPAAGVLKAIVSQLGEVPRRGKDRL
;
A
#
# COMPACT_ATOMS: atom_id res chain seq x y z
N MET A 1 28.16 17.04 3.21
CA MET A 1 27.60 15.74 2.76
C MET A 1 27.07 15.92 1.33
N TYR A 2 26.78 14.88 0.54
CA TYR A 2 26.35 15.06 -0.86
C TYR A 2 25.11 15.98 -1.02
N GLN A 3 24.22 16.00 -0.03
CA GLN A 3 23.02 16.83 -0.04
C GLN A 3 23.35 18.33 -0.08
N ASP A 4 24.34 18.79 0.70
CA ASP A 4 24.78 20.19 0.71
C ASP A 4 25.42 20.59 -0.63
N HIS A 5 26.23 19.69 -1.20
CA HIS A 5 26.90 19.90 -2.48
C HIS A 5 25.89 20.06 -3.63
N PHE A 6 24.84 19.24 -3.63
CA PHE A 6 23.77 19.28 -4.64
C PHE A 6 22.58 20.17 -4.25
N LYS A 7 22.64 20.88 -3.12
CA LYS A 7 21.55 21.74 -2.60
C LYS A 7 20.21 21.01 -2.49
N MET A 8 20.25 19.73 -2.13
CA MET A 8 19.06 18.91 -1.94
C MET A 8 18.43 19.22 -0.59
N THR A 9 17.10 19.33 -0.54
CA THR A 9 16.37 19.55 0.71
C THR A 9 16.07 18.25 1.46
N ARG A 10 16.22 17.09 0.80
CA ARG A 10 15.90 15.74 1.31
C ARG A 10 16.77 14.69 0.60
N GLN A 11 16.88 13.49 1.17
CA GLN A 11 17.46 12.34 0.49
C GLN A 11 16.60 11.99 -0.76
N PRO A 12 17.18 11.89 -1.96
CA PRO A 12 16.41 11.68 -3.19
C PRO A 12 15.96 10.23 -3.42
N PHE A 13 16.69 9.25 -2.89
CA PHE A 13 16.44 7.81 -3.08
C PHE A 13 16.02 7.13 -1.78
N CYS A 14 15.02 7.70 -1.12
CA CYS A 14 14.41 7.06 0.04
C CYS A 14 13.63 5.82 -0.40
N GLU A 15 13.79 4.72 0.32
CA GLU A 15 12.98 3.52 0.11
C GLU A 15 11.47 3.81 0.26
N HIS A 16 11.12 4.71 1.18
CA HIS A 16 9.75 5.08 1.50
C HIS A 16 9.43 6.53 1.12
N ALA A 17 9.25 6.80 -0.18
CA ALA A 17 8.80 8.10 -0.67
C ALA A 17 7.39 8.47 -0.14
N ALA A 18 7.18 9.73 0.23
CA ALA A 18 5.87 10.22 0.71
C ALA A 18 4.82 10.13 -0.41
N ALA A 19 3.55 9.90 -0.08
CA ALA A 19 2.51 9.65 -1.09
C ALA A 19 2.30 10.86 -2.03
N GLU A 20 2.51 12.06 -1.51
CA GLU A 20 2.43 13.35 -2.19
C GLU A 20 3.62 13.61 -3.10
N SER A 21 4.74 12.91 -2.87
CA SER A 21 5.95 12.99 -3.70
C SER A 21 5.94 12.03 -4.89
N LEU A 22 4.92 11.16 -4.98
CA LEU A 22 4.81 10.20 -6.06
C LEU A 22 4.44 10.91 -7.37
N TRP A 23 5.14 10.54 -8.45
CA TRP A 23 4.82 11.02 -9.79
C TRP A 23 3.53 10.40 -10.31
N ILE A 24 2.54 11.23 -10.63
CA ILE A 24 1.21 10.80 -11.06
C ILE A 24 1.08 10.91 -12.58
N ASP A 25 1.57 9.88 -13.27
CA ASP A 25 1.41 9.73 -14.72
C ASP A 25 -0.01 9.28 -15.13
N GLN A 26 -0.26 9.14 -16.42
CA GLN A 26 -1.56 8.71 -16.94
C GLN A 26 -1.96 7.30 -16.45
N ARG A 27 -1.00 6.37 -16.33
CA ARG A 27 -1.26 5.01 -15.87
C ARG A 27 -1.71 5.01 -14.41
N MET A 28 -1.06 5.84 -13.59
CA MET A 28 -1.42 6.03 -12.18
C MET A 28 -2.84 6.60 -12.04
N LYS A 29 -3.19 7.62 -12.85
CA LYS A 29 -4.53 8.22 -12.84
C LYS A 29 -5.61 7.20 -13.19
N GLU A 30 -5.43 6.47 -14.28
CA GLU A 30 -6.40 5.47 -14.72
C GLU A 30 -6.52 4.31 -13.73
N ALA A 31 -5.40 3.83 -13.19
CA ALA A 31 -5.40 2.75 -12.21
C ALA A 31 -6.09 3.18 -10.90
N THR A 32 -5.86 4.41 -10.45
CA THR A 32 -6.56 4.99 -9.28
C THR A 32 -8.06 5.05 -9.54
N ALA A 33 -8.50 5.51 -10.72
CA ALA A 33 -9.93 5.52 -11.08
C ALA A 33 -10.56 4.12 -11.08
N ARG A 34 -9.85 3.10 -11.61
CA ARG A 34 -10.30 1.71 -11.58
C ARG A 34 -10.39 1.15 -10.15
N LEU A 35 -9.45 1.52 -9.28
CA LEU A 35 -9.49 1.14 -7.85
C LEU A 35 -10.63 1.82 -7.10
N THR A 36 -10.92 3.09 -7.39
CA THR A 36 -12.09 3.78 -6.82
C THR A 36 -13.39 3.09 -7.21
N TYR A 37 -13.54 2.76 -8.50
CA TYR A 37 -14.69 1.98 -8.97
C TYR A 37 -14.78 0.62 -8.26
N LEU A 38 -13.64 -0.05 -8.08
CA LEU A 38 -13.59 -1.35 -7.42
C LEU A 38 -14.09 -1.31 -5.98
N VAL A 39 -13.70 -0.28 -5.21
CA VAL A 39 -14.18 -0.10 -3.83
C VAL A 39 -15.69 0.08 -3.76
N GLU A 40 -16.31 0.63 -4.80
CA GLU A 40 -17.74 0.91 -4.82
C GLU A 40 -18.58 -0.22 -5.42
N GLN A 41 -18.04 -0.97 -6.37
CA GLN A 41 -18.84 -1.83 -7.26
C GLN A 41 -18.37 -3.29 -7.35
N ALA A 42 -17.24 -3.65 -6.72
CA ALA A 42 -16.66 -4.98 -6.86
C ALA A 42 -16.07 -5.53 -5.55
N THR A 43 -15.81 -6.84 -5.52
CA THR A 43 -15.30 -7.55 -4.33
C THR A 43 -13.80 -7.80 -4.37
N LEU A 44 -13.22 -7.96 -5.56
CA LEU A 44 -11.83 -8.39 -5.74
C LEU A 44 -11.17 -7.71 -6.93
N GLY A 45 -9.94 -7.24 -6.74
CA GLY A 45 -9.10 -6.63 -7.77
C GLY A 45 -7.74 -7.27 -7.84
N LEU A 46 -7.21 -7.40 -9.05
CA LEU A 46 -5.86 -7.88 -9.30
C LEU A 46 -5.07 -6.83 -10.07
N ILE A 47 -3.99 -6.34 -9.47
CA ILE A 47 -3.04 -5.42 -10.12
C ILE A 47 -1.85 -6.23 -10.59
N THR A 48 -1.61 -6.25 -11.90
CA THR A 48 -0.50 -6.99 -12.51
C THR A 48 0.52 -6.04 -13.13
N GLY A 49 1.73 -6.55 -13.33
CA GLY A 49 2.80 -5.83 -14.02
C GLY A 49 4.19 -6.24 -13.53
N PRO A 50 5.25 -5.95 -14.31
CA PRO A 50 6.63 -6.25 -13.94
C PRO A 50 7.07 -5.65 -12.60
N SER A 51 8.19 -6.13 -12.05
CA SER A 51 8.80 -5.50 -10.86
C SER A 51 9.22 -4.05 -11.17
N GLY A 52 9.10 -3.16 -10.18
CA GLY A 52 9.54 -1.76 -10.32
C GLY A 52 8.61 -0.82 -11.10
N VAL A 53 7.48 -1.29 -11.65
CA VAL A 53 6.56 -0.43 -12.44
C VAL A 53 5.65 0.48 -11.59
N GLY A 54 5.78 0.45 -10.27
CA GLY A 54 5.02 1.33 -9.36
C GLY A 54 3.72 0.75 -8.78
N LYS A 55 3.52 -0.57 -8.78
CA LYS A 55 2.31 -1.20 -8.19
C LYS A 55 2.11 -0.85 -6.70
N SER A 56 3.16 -0.95 -5.89
CA SER A 56 3.10 -0.59 -4.47
C SER A 56 2.95 0.93 -4.28
N ALA A 57 3.56 1.74 -5.15
CA ALA A 57 3.39 3.19 -5.15
C ALA A 57 1.95 3.59 -5.48
N LEU A 58 1.30 2.91 -6.43
CA LEU A 58 -0.12 3.07 -6.73
C LEU A 58 -1.00 2.78 -5.52
N LEU A 59 -0.79 1.65 -4.84
CA LEU A 59 -1.56 1.33 -3.63
C LEU A 59 -1.35 2.36 -2.53
N LYS A 60 -0.09 2.82 -2.33
CA LYS A 60 0.22 3.88 -1.37
C LYS A 60 -0.49 5.19 -1.70
N HIS A 61 -0.47 5.59 -2.98
CA HIS A 61 -1.19 6.79 -3.44
C HIS A 61 -2.70 6.63 -3.26
N PHE A 62 -3.26 5.48 -3.61
CA PHE A 62 -4.69 5.20 -3.48
C PHE A 62 -5.16 5.22 -2.02
N PHE A 63 -4.42 4.58 -1.10
CA PHE A 63 -4.74 4.59 0.33
C PHE A 63 -4.72 6.00 0.93
N HIS A 64 -3.83 6.87 0.45
CA HIS A 64 -3.81 8.27 0.88
C HIS A 64 -5.10 9.03 0.50
N HIS A 65 -5.82 8.57 -0.52
CA HIS A 65 -7.07 9.19 -1.01
C HIS A 65 -8.30 8.32 -0.74
N LEU A 66 -8.20 7.33 0.14
CA LEU A 66 -9.30 6.44 0.46
C LEU A 66 -10.44 7.23 1.13
N PRO A 67 -11.71 6.97 0.79
CA PRO A 67 -12.84 7.60 1.47
C PRO A 67 -12.82 7.32 2.98
N GLN A 68 -13.24 8.28 3.80
CA GLN A 68 -13.27 8.13 5.27
C GLN A 68 -14.13 6.95 5.78
N ARG A 69 -15.08 6.49 4.96
CA ARG A 69 -15.92 5.31 5.24
C ARG A 69 -15.17 3.97 5.09
N CYS A 70 -13.94 4.00 4.60
CA CYS A 70 -13.15 2.82 4.32
C CYS A 70 -11.94 2.78 5.26
N GLU A 71 -11.68 1.60 5.82
CA GLU A 71 -10.45 1.31 6.58
C GLU A 71 -9.56 0.42 5.71
N ALA A 72 -8.31 0.82 5.51
CA ALA A 72 -7.35 0.05 4.72
C ALA A 72 -6.48 -0.82 5.62
N VAL A 73 -6.46 -2.11 5.32
CA VAL A 73 -5.54 -3.10 5.90
C VAL A 73 -4.51 -3.47 4.82
N TYR A 74 -3.22 -3.25 5.10
CA TYR A 74 -2.14 -3.53 4.17
C TYR A 74 -1.31 -4.72 4.64
N CYS A 75 -1.24 -5.78 3.84
CA CYS A 75 -0.43 -6.96 4.11
C CYS A 75 0.66 -7.13 3.05
N HIS A 76 1.92 -6.93 3.45
CA HIS A 76 3.09 -7.16 2.58
C HIS A 76 3.61 -8.61 2.64
N LEU A 77 3.03 -9.47 3.49
CA LEU A 77 3.53 -10.82 3.72
C LEU A 77 2.95 -11.80 2.69
N THR A 78 3.81 -12.30 1.80
CA THR A 78 3.43 -13.14 0.66
C THR A 78 3.21 -14.62 1.01
N GLN A 79 3.66 -15.08 2.17
CA GLN A 79 3.65 -16.50 2.55
C GLN A 79 2.94 -16.74 3.89
N LEU A 80 1.82 -16.08 4.13
CA LEU A 80 1.00 -16.34 5.31
C LEU A 80 0.04 -17.52 5.07
N PRO A 81 -0.07 -18.47 6.02
CA PRO A 81 -1.20 -19.39 6.03
C PRO A 81 -2.50 -18.60 6.26
N ALA A 82 -3.66 -19.20 5.96
CA ALA A 82 -4.96 -18.53 6.11
C ALA A 82 -5.17 -17.97 7.53
N ALA A 83 -4.81 -18.73 8.56
CA ALA A 83 -4.86 -18.27 9.96
C ALA A 83 -3.95 -17.05 10.20
N GLY A 84 -2.82 -16.97 9.49
CA GLY A 84 -1.90 -15.85 9.58
C GLY A 84 -2.43 -14.57 8.95
N VAL A 85 -3.11 -14.69 7.81
CA VAL A 85 -3.80 -13.57 7.17
C VAL A 85 -4.88 -13.01 8.11
N LEU A 86 -5.71 -13.87 8.71
CA LEU A 86 -6.75 -13.44 9.64
C LEU A 86 -6.16 -12.75 10.88
N LYS A 87 -5.07 -13.28 11.44
CA LYS A 87 -4.37 -12.63 12.57
C LYS A 87 -3.83 -11.26 12.18
N ALA A 88 -3.21 -11.13 11.00
CA ALA A 88 -2.68 -9.86 10.51
C ALA A 88 -3.79 -8.81 10.33
N ILE A 89 -4.95 -9.21 9.81
CA ILE A 89 -6.13 -8.33 9.66
C ILE A 89 -6.61 -7.87 11.03
N VAL A 90 -6.90 -8.79 11.95
CA VAL A 90 -7.42 -8.48 13.29
C VAL A 90 -6.46 -7.56 14.05
N SER A 91 -5.16 -7.81 14.00
CA SER A 91 -4.16 -6.93 14.61
C SER A 91 -4.16 -5.52 14.02
N GLN A 92 -4.34 -5.37 12.71
CA GLN A 92 -4.39 -4.06 12.06
C GLN A 92 -5.66 -3.29 12.39
N LEU A 93 -6.77 -3.99 12.66
CA LEU A 93 -8.02 -3.40 13.15
C LEU A 93 -7.98 -3.05 14.65
N GLY A 94 -6.83 -3.20 15.33
CA GLY A 94 -6.65 -2.87 16.74
C GLY A 94 -7.09 -3.95 17.74
N GLU A 95 -7.44 -5.14 17.24
CA GLU A 95 -7.89 -6.26 18.07
C GLU A 95 -6.76 -7.23 18.41
N VAL A 96 -6.91 -7.98 19.50
CA VAL A 96 -5.90 -8.97 19.93
C VAL A 96 -6.19 -10.33 19.29
N PRO A 97 -5.33 -10.82 18.38
CA PRO A 97 -5.55 -12.12 17.75
C PRO A 97 -5.48 -13.26 18.78
N ARG A 98 -6.36 -14.26 18.62
CA ARG A 98 -6.38 -15.45 19.48
C ARG A 98 -5.01 -16.15 19.43
N ARG A 99 -4.41 -16.36 20.61
CA ARG A 99 -3.16 -17.12 20.74
C ARG A 99 -3.39 -18.57 20.31
N GLY A 100 -2.67 -19.00 19.28
CA GLY A 100 -2.59 -20.39 18.83
C GLY A 100 -1.13 -20.86 18.81
N LYS A 101 -0.87 -22.09 18.36
CA LYS A 101 0.49 -22.64 18.29
C LYS A 101 1.42 -21.84 17.36
N ASP A 102 0.89 -21.27 16.29
CA ASP A 102 1.65 -20.41 15.39
C ASP A 102 1.81 -19.00 15.97
N ARG A 103 3.04 -18.69 16.41
CA ARG A 103 3.48 -17.32 16.68
C ARG A 103 3.81 -16.66 15.34
N LEU A 104 2.99 -15.70 14.92
CA LEU A 104 3.39 -14.67 13.98
C LEU A 104 3.96 -13.49 14.76
#